data_AF-A0A925IRH6-F1
#
_entry.id   AF-A0A925IRH6-F1
#
_cell.length_a   1.000
_cell.length_b   1.000
_cell.length_c   1.000
_cell.angle_alpha   90.00
_cell.angle_beta   90.00
_cell.angle_gamma   90.00
#
_symmetry.space_group_name_H-M   'P 1'
#
loop_
_entity.id
_entity.type
_entity.pdbx_description
1 polymer ?
#
loop_
_entity_poly.entity_id
_entity_poly.type
_entity_poly.pdbx_seq_one_letter_code
_entity_poly.pdbx_strand_id
1 'polypeptide(L)'
;MNAELTPEDSIEPYGAGTFIVYARRVCSGQSVTEQVVVRHSGDIDPEHLPHIQLAASRAWLRLGQRLLGQRDAEGAVTCARAGLEELGKDYGAKSKDGVTLSDDSDTRIRSAETNIAAGRASTGAEALLGVLSLRISIYTRQRQATLAEKKT
;
A
#
# COMPACT_ATOMS: atom_id res chain seq x y z
N MET A 1 8.19 -7.75 12.24
CA MET A 1 8.68 -8.44 11.03
C MET A 1 9.16 -7.32 10.11
N ASN A 2 10.47 -7.18 9.92
CA ASN A 2 11.02 -6.15 9.04
C ASN A 2 10.76 -6.62 7.61
N ALA A 3 10.12 -5.79 6.78
CA ALA A 3 9.97 -6.09 5.36
C ALA A 3 11.36 -6.01 4.73
N GLU A 4 11.89 -7.13 4.24
CA GLU A 4 13.11 -7.14 3.44
C GLU A 4 12.85 -6.33 2.16
N LEU A 5 13.76 -5.40 1.83
CA LEU A 5 13.68 -4.66 0.59
C LEU A 5 13.80 -5.65 -0.57
N THR A 6 12.89 -5.53 -1.53
CA THR A 6 13.02 -6.29 -2.77
C THR A 6 14.09 -5.61 -3.63
N PRO A 7 14.83 -6.34 -4.48
CA PRO A 7 15.84 -5.75 -5.39
C PRO A 7 15.25 -4.75 -6.41
N GLU A 8 13.93 -4.54 -6.38
CA GLU A 8 13.19 -3.62 -7.25
C GLU A 8 12.71 -2.35 -6.50
N ASP A 9 12.99 -2.27 -5.20
CA ASP A 9 12.76 -1.08 -4.40
C ASP A 9 13.98 -0.16 -4.50
N SER A 10 13.73 1.13 -4.74
CA SER A 10 14.82 2.10 -4.93
C SER A 10 14.44 3.47 -4.43
N ILE A 11 15.46 4.32 -4.24
CA ILE A 11 15.29 5.70 -3.83
C ILE A 11 16.21 6.61 -4.62
N GLU A 12 15.71 7.78 -5.00
CA GLU A 12 16.53 8.80 -5.65
C GLU A 12 16.24 10.20 -5.10
N PRO A 13 17.22 11.12 -5.12
CA PRO A 13 17.00 12.52 -4.79
C PRO A 13 16.02 13.18 -5.76
N TYR A 14 15.04 13.94 -5.23
CA TYR A 14 14.08 14.71 -6.04
C TYR A 14 14.33 16.22 -6.01
N GLY A 15 14.92 16.69 -4.91
CA GLY A 15 15.10 18.11 -4.61
C GLY A 15 15.58 18.29 -3.17
N ALA A 16 15.82 19.54 -2.77
CA ALA A 16 16.34 19.84 -1.44
C ALA A 16 15.45 19.25 -0.33
N GLY A 17 15.98 18.26 0.40
CA GLY A 17 15.28 17.58 1.50
C GLY A 17 14.13 16.67 1.05
N THR A 18 14.09 16.26 -0.22
CA THR A 18 13.05 15.36 -0.75
C THR A 18 13.61 14.26 -1.62
N PHE A 19 12.99 13.08 -1.51
CA PHE A 19 13.39 11.88 -2.25
C PHE A 19 12.17 11.21 -2.86
N ILE A 20 12.33 10.51 -3.98
CA ILE A 20 11.31 9.60 -4.50
C ILE A 20 11.69 8.19 -4.09
N VAL A 21 10.77 7.50 -3.42
CA VAL A 21 10.86 6.07 -3.12
C VAL A 21 9.99 5.32 -4.11
N TYR A 22 10.57 4.37 -4.81
CA TYR A 22 9.92 3.51 -5.78
C TYR A 22 9.75 2.11 -5.21
N ALA A 23 8.59 1.50 -5.48
CA ALA A 23 8.35 0.10 -5.24
C ALA A 23 7.75 -0.56 -6.47
N ARG A 24 8.34 -1.66 -6.93
CA ARG A 24 7.79 -2.49 -8.00
C ARG A 24 7.26 -3.79 -7.42
N ARG A 25 6.04 -4.15 -7.80
CA ARG A 25 5.42 -5.42 -7.41
C ARG A 25 5.00 -6.19 -8.64
N VAL A 26 4.98 -7.52 -8.49
CA VAL A 26 4.71 -8.47 -9.58
C VAL A 26 3.66 -9.48 -9.11
N CYS A 27 2.59 -9.67 -9.88
CA CYS A 27 1.62 -10.74 -9.67
C CYS A 27 1.04 -11.19 -11.00
N SER A 28 0.83 -12.50 -11.16
CA SER A 28 0.30 -13.13 -12.37
C SER A 28 1.03 -12.69 -13.66
N GLY A 29 2.37 -12.55 -13.59
CA GLY A 29 3.20 -12.13 -14.72
C GLY A 29 3.10 -10.64 -15.10
N GLN A 30 2.29 -9.85 -14.38
CA GLN A 30 2.19 -8.40 -14.56
C GLN A 30 3.02 -7.69 -13.50
N SER A 31 3.56 -6.52 -13.86
CA SER A 31 4.27 -5.66 -12.92
C SER A 31 3.76 -4.23 -12.96
N VAL A 32 3.77 -3.58 -11.80
CA VAL A 32 3.49 -2.15 -11.65
C VAL A 32 4.54 -1.58 -10.71
N THR A 33 5.03 -0.39 -11.06
CA THR A 33 5.86 0.43 -10.20
C THR A 33 5.05 1.64 -9.75
N GLU A 34 5.04 1.87 -8.44
CA GLU A 34 4.46 3.07 -7.84
C GLU A 34 5.53 3.81 -7.04
N GLN A 35 5.25 5.09 -6.77
CA GLN A 35 6.20 5.96 -6.11
C GLN A 35 5.53 6.81 -5.02
N VAL A 36 6.34 7.19 -4.03
CA VAL A 36 5.98 8.18 -3.02
C VAL A 36 7.09 9.21 -2.89
N VAL A 37 6.73 10.48 -2.77
CA VAL A 37 7.70 11.54 -2.49
C VAL A 37 7.75 11.75 -1.00
N VAL A 38 8.95 11.69 -0.43
CA VAL A 38 9.18 11.78 1.01
C VAL A 38 10.01 13.02 1.32
N ARG A 39 9.71 13.68 2.45
CA ARG A 39 10.55 14.72 3.03
C ARG A 39 11.45 14.08 4.06
N HIS A 40 12.76 14.26 3.91
CA HIS A 40 13.75 13.74 4.86
C HIS A 40 14.90 14.72 5.00
N SER A 41 15.30 14.98 6.24
CA SER A 41 16.46 15.81 6.55
C SER A 41 17.66 14.90 6.82
N GLY A 42 18.64 14.92 5.93
CA GLY A 42 19.86 14.14 6.05
C GLY A 42 19.95 12.97 5.07
N ASP A 43 20.93 12.09 5.29
CA ASP A 43 21.18 10.92 4.48
C ASP A 43 20.11 9.84 4.75
N ILE A 44 19.64 9.18 3.70
CA ILE A 44 18.72 8.06 3.82
C ILE A 44 19.52 6.77 3.81
N ASP A 45 19.23 5.92 4.80
CA ASP A 45 19.71 4.55 4.81
C ASP A 45 19.04 3.77 3.66
N PRO A 46 19.81 3.30 2.66
CA PRO A 46 19.25 2.53 1.55
C PRO A 46 18.67 1.18 2.00
N GLU A 47 19.02 0.66 3.18
CA GLU A 47 18.43 -0.56 3.75
C GLU A 47 17.08 -0.31 4.43
N HIS A 48 16.75 0.96 4.73
CA HIS A 48 15.53 1.35 5.43
C HIS A 48 14.83 2.52 4.72
N LEU A 49 14.26 2.22 3.55
CA LEU A 49 13.58 3.22 2.74
C LEU A 49 12.32 3.77 3.43
N PRO A 50 12.23 5.09 3.67
CA PRO A 50 11.07 5.69 4.32
C PRO A 50 9.81 5.52 3.46
N HIS A 51 8.72 5.10 4.09
CA HIS A 51 7.41 4.92 3.43
C HIS A 51 7.41 3.93 2.25
N ILE A 52 8.39 3.02 2.16
CA ILE A 52 8.43 2.00 1.10
C ILE A 52 7.16 1.13 1.08
N GLN A 53 6.63 0.79 2.26
CA GLN A 53 5.38 0.03 2.37
C GLN A 53 4.21 0.77 1.71
N LEU A 54 4.16 2.11 1.80
CA LEU A 54 3.11 2.90 1.14
C LEU A 54 3.23 2.83 -0.39
N ALA A 55 4.44 2.95 -0.93
CA ALA A 55 4.67 2.81 -2.37
C ALA A 55 4.29 1.40 -2.85
N ALA A 56 4.72 0.38 -2.12
CA ALA A 56 4.45 -1.01 -2.46
C ALA A 56 2.96 -1.36 -2.39
N SER A 57 2.26 -0.95 -1.34
CA SER A 57 0.81 -1.14 -1.23
C SER A 57 0.02 -0.43 -2.33
N ARG A 58 0.49 0.74 -2.81
CA ARG A 58 -0.09 1.39 -4.00
C ARG A 58 0.14 0.56 -5.27
N ALA A 59 1.33 -0.02 -5.45
CA ALA A 59 1.62 -0.89 -6.58
C ALA A 59 0.69 -2.12 -6.57
N TRP A 60 0.51 -2.75 -5.40
CA TRP A 60 -0.43 -3.86 -5.22
C TRP A 60 -1.88 -3.47 -5.50
N LEU A 61 -2.34 -2.32 -5.01
CA LEU A 61 -3.68 -1.82 -5.27
C LEU A 61 -3.92 -1.67 -6.78
N ARG A 62 -2.97 -1.05 -7.50
CA ARG A 62 -3.07 -0.81 -8.95
C ARG A 62 -3.03 -2.11 -9.76
N LEU A 63 -2.20 -3.08 -9.36
CA LEU A 63 -2.20 -4.43 -9.96
C LEU A 63 -3.54 -5.12 -9.74
N GLY A 64 -4.05 -5.14 -8.51
CA GLY A 64 -5.32 -5.79 -8.20
C GLY A 64 -6.50 -5.19 -8.95
N GLN A 65 -6.56 -3.86 -9.07
CA GLN A 65 -7.58 -3.17 -9.88
C GLN A 65 -7.49 -3.55 -11.37
N ARG A 66 -6.27 -3.67 -11.92
CA ARG A 66 -6.06 -4.08 -13.30
C ARG A 66 -6.52 -5.53 -13.54
N LEU A 67 -6.13 -6.46 -12.67
CA LEU A 67 -6.51 -7.88 -12.77
C LEU A 67 -8.03 -8.05 -12.65
N LEU A 68 -8.66 -7.32 -11.72
CA LEU A 68 -10.11 -7.32 -11.59
C LEU A 68 -10.80 -6.82 -12.87
N GLY A 69 -10.28 -5.75 -13.48
CA GLY A 69 -10.77 -5.25 -14.78
C GLY A 69 -10.62 -6.26 -15.93
N GLN A 70 -9.65 -7.18 -15.82
CA GLN A 70 -9.43 -8.30 -16.74
C GLN A 70 -10.24 -9.56 -16.37
N ARG A 71 -11.13 -9.46 -15.37
CA ARG A 71 -11.92 -10.56 -14.81
C ARG A 71 -11.10 -11.65 -14.12
N ASP A 72 -9.84 -11.38 -13.80
CA ASP A 72 -9.01 -12.24 -12.95
C ASP A 72 -9.26 -11.87 -11.48
N ALA A 73 -10.37 -12.38 -10.93
CA ALA A 73 -10.75 -12.10 -9.55
C ALA A 73 -9.78 -12.73 -8.53
N GLU A 74 -9.22 -13.90 -8.81
CA GLU A 74 -8.30 -14.60 -7.89
C GLU A 74 -6.94 -13.88 -7.81
N GLY A 75 -6.41 -13.41 -8.96
CA GLY A 75 -5.24 -12.55 -9.00
C GLY A 75 -5.48 -11.23 -8.27
N ALA A 76 -6.67 -10.63 -8.41
CA ALA A 76 -7.04 -9.42 -7.70
C ALA A 76 -7.09 -9.61 -6.17
N VAL A 77 -7.67 -10.72 -5.68
CA VAL A 77 -7.65 -11.08 -4.25
C VAL A 77 -6.22 -11.22 -3.76
N THR A 78 -5.37 -11.91 -4.51
CA THR A 78 -3.95 -12.13 -4.16
C THR A 78 -3.21 -10.81 -4.00
N CYS A 79 -3.35 -9.90 -4.98
CA CYS A 79 -2.77 -8.56 -4.89
C CYS A 79 -3.31 -7.76 -3.70
N ALA A 80 -4.62 -7.82 -3.44
CA ALA A 80 -5.22 -7.07 -2.35
C ALA A 80 -4.70 -7.53 -0.98
N ARG A 81 -4.59 -8.85 -0.77
CA ARG A 81 -4.03 -9.42 0.47
C ARG A 81 -2.55 -9.05 0.64
N ALA A 82 -1.74 -9.20 -0.42
CA ALA A 82 -0.33 -8.82 -0.38
C ALA A 82 -0.15 -7.33 -0.04
N GLY A 83 -0.98 -6.45 -0.64
CA GLY A 83 -0.95 -5.01 -0.33
C GLY A 83 -1.35 -4.67 1.10
N LEU A 84 -2.33 -5.40 1.69
CA LEU A 84 -2.76 -5.24 3.08
C LEU A 84 -1.70 -5.73 4.07
N GLU A 85 -1.06 -6.85 3.77
CA GLU A 85 0.05 -7.40 4.56
C GLU A 85 1.23 -6.44 4.54
N GLU A 86 1.60 -5.96 3.35
CA GLU A 86 2.75 -5.07 3.16
C GLU A 86 2.56 -3.71 3.84
N LEU A 87 1.35 -3.15 3.81
CA LEU A 87 1.05 -1.92 4.55
C LEU A 87 1.16 -2.12 6.07
N GLY A 88 0.96 -3.35 6.53
CA GLY A 88 0.99 -3.74 7.93
C GLY A 88 -0.20 -3.21 8.73
N LYS A 89 -0.13 -3.41 10.04
CA LYS A 89 -1.16 -2.96 11.00
C LYS A 89 -0.93 -1.53 11.51
N ASP A 90 0.29 -1.03 11.38
CA ASP A 90 0.69 0.31 11.86
C ASP A 90 0.39 1.43 10.86
N TYR A 91 -0.52 1.17 9.91
CA TYR A 91 -0.93 2.16 8.91
C TYR A 91 -1.68 3.35 9.51
N GLY A 92 -2.35 3.10 10.64
CA GLY A 92 -3.03 4.07 11.47
C GLY A 92 -2.20 4.39 12.72
N ALA A 93 -0.96 4.86 12.56
CA ALA A 93 -0.15 5.27 13.71
C ALA A 93 -0.94 6.19 14.64
N LYS A 94 -0.80 5.97 15.95
CA LYS A 94 -1.48 6.75 17.00
C LYS A 94 -1.37 8.24 16.66
N SER A 95 -2.51 8.95 16.64
CA SER A 95 -2.47 10.41 16.51
C SER A 95 -1.57 10.99 17.62
N LYS A 96 -1.12 12.25 17.47
CA LYS A 96 -0.36 12.94 18.52
C LYS A 96 -1.07 12.94 19.88
N ASP A 97 -2.38 12.70 19.90
CA ASP A 97 -3.23 12.63 21.09
C ASP A 97 -3.47 11.18 21.57
N GLY A 98 -2.75 10.19 21.03
CA GLY A 98 -2.88 8.78 21.39
C GLY A 98 -4.12 8.08 20.80
N VAL A 99 -4.91 8.77 19.97
CA VAL A 99 -6.11 8.22 19.34
C VAL A 99 -5.74 7.49 18.06
N THR A 100 -5.84 6.17 18.07
CA THR A 100 -5.85 5.38 16.83
C THR A 100 -7.16 5.70 16.11
N LEU A 101 -7.08 6.08 14.83
CA LEU A 101 -8.27 6.16 13.99
C LEU A 101 -8.87 4.76 13.93
N SER A 102 -9.95 4.53 14.68
CA SER A 102 -10.73 3.30 14.59
C SER A 102 -11.38 3.27 13.22
N ASP A 103 -10.98 2.34 12.38
CA ASP A 103 -11.71 2.00 11.17
C ASP A 103 -12.28 0.58 11.29
N ASP A 104 -13.36 0.30 10.57
CA ASP A 104 -13.98 -1.03 10.56
C ASP A 104 -13.29 -1.97 9.54
N SER A 105 -12.01 -1.74 9.22
CA SER A 105 -11.33 -2.45 8.13
C SER A 105 -11.26 -3.95 8.37
N ASP A 106 -11.01 -4.39 9.61
CA ASP A 106 -10.94 -5.82 9.95
C ASP A 106 -12.31 -6.52 9.78
N THR A 107 -13.40 -5.84 10.09
CA THR A 107 -14.75 -6.37 9.85
C THR A 107 -15.04 -6.45 8.35
N ARG A 108 -14.63 -5.44 7.57
CA ARG A 108 -14.77 -5.45 6.10
C ARG A 108 -13.93 -6.54 5.45
N ILE A 109 -12.69 -6.76 5.92
CA ILE A 109 -11.84 -7.86 5.46
C ILE A 109 -12.52 -9.20 5.73
N ARG A 110 -12.98 -9.47 6.95
CA ARG A 110 -13.70 -10.73 7.25
C ARG A 110 -14.93 -10.95 6.37
N SER A 111 -15.69 -9.90 6.10
CA SER A 111 -16.84 -9.96 5.20
C SER A 111 -16.43 -10.26 3.75
N ALA A 112 -15.35 -9.63 3.27
CA ALA A 112 -14.78 -9.91 1.95
C ALA A 112 -14.30 -11.36 1.83
N GLU A 113 -13.60 -11.85 2.84
CA GLU A 113 -13.13 -13.25 2.92
C GLU A 113 -14.29 -14.25 2.92
N THR A 114 -15.40 -13.92 3.59
CA THR A 114 -16.63 -14.74 3.54
C THR A 114 -17.20 -14.81 2.12
N ASN A 115 -17.17 -13.70 1.37
CA ASN A 115 -17.60 -13.70 -0.03
C ASN A 115 -16.71 -14.58 -0.91
N ILE A 116 -15.39 -14.54 -0.70
CA ILE A 116 -14.43 -15.37 -1.43
C ILE A 116 -14.71 -16.85 -1.15
N ALA A 117 -14.86 -17.23 0.13
CA ALA A 117 -15.18 -18.60 0.53
C ALA A 117 -16.52 -19.10 -0.03
N ALA A 118 -17.47 -18.20 -0.27
CA ALA A 118 -18.76 -18.51 -0.90
C ALA A 118 -18.72 -18.55 -2.45
N GLY A 119 -17.53 -18.53 -3.06
CA GLY A 119 -17.36 -18.54 -4.53
C GLY A 119 -17.62 -17.18 -5.20
N ARG A 120 -17.79 -16.10 -4.44
CA ARG A 120 -18.03 -14.73 -4.95
C ARG A 120 -16.72 -13.94 -4.97
N ALA A 121 -15.72 -14.46 -5.66
CA ALA A 121 -14.36 -13.91 -5.67
C ALA A 121 -14.30 -12.45 -6.15
N SER A 122 -15.05 -12.06 -7.19
CA SER A 122 -15.07 -10.67 -7.68
C SER A 122 -15.53 -9.68 -6.60
N THR A 123 -16.66 -9.96 -5.94
CA THR A 123 -17.18 -9.14 -4.84
C THR A 123 -16.21 -9.08 -3.66
N GLY A 124 -15.57 -10.21 -3.34
CA GLY A 124 -14.53 -10.27 -2.33
C GLY A 124 -13.31 -9.41 -2.69
N ALA A 125 -12.82 -9.49 -3.92
CA ALA A 125 -11.69 -8.71 -4.42
C ALA A 125 -11.99 -7.21 -4.36
N GLU A 126 -13.16 -6.77 -4.85
CA GLU A 126 -13.61 -5.37 -4.78
C GLU A 126 -13.59 -4.84 -3.34
N ALA A 127 -14.12 -5.63 -2.40
CA ALA A 127 -14.14 -5.25 -0.99
C ALA A 127 -12.73 -5.16 -0.39
N LEU A 128 -11.84 -6.13 -0.67
CA LEU A 128 -10.45 -6.09 -0.18
C LEU A 128 -9.67 -4.91 -0.76
N LEU A 129 -9.78 -4.66 -2.06
CA LEU A 129 -9.14 -3.50 -2.72
C LEU A 129 -9.68 -2.18 -2.17
N GLY A 130 -10.98 -2.11 -1.87
CA GLY A 130 -11.59 -0.98 -1.18
C GLY A 130 -11.01 -0.74 0.21
N VAL A 131 -10.79 -1.80 1.00
CA VAL A 131 -10.12 -1.69 2.30
C VAL A 131 -8.67 -1.24 2.16
N LEU A 132 -7.92 -1.82 1.22
CA LEU A 132 -6.53 -1.42 0.96
C LEU A 132 -6.43 0.07 0.60
N SER A 133 -7.29 0.53 -0.31
CA SER A 133 -7.38 1.95 -0.70
C SER A 133 -7.70 2.87 0.49
N LEU A 134 -8.62 2.45 1.38
CA LEU A 134 -8.93 3.17 2.61
C LEU A 134 -7.71 3.27 3.53
N ARG A 135 -7.03 2.15 3.81
CA ARG A 135 -5.85 2.13 4.69
C ARG A 135 -4.70 2.97 4.12
N ILE A 136 -4.47 2.93 2.80
CA ILE A 136 -3.52 3.81 2.10
C ILE A 136 -3.87 5.29 2.30
N SER A 137 -5.15 5.64 2.21
CA SER A 137 -5.61 7.03 2.42
C SER A 137 -5.41 7.48 3.86
N ILE A 138 -5.69 6.62 4.85
CA ILE A 138 -5.45 6.88 6.27
C ILE A 138 -3.95 7.09 6.52
N TYR A 139 -3.11 6.17 6.04
CA TYR A 139 -1.66 6.27 6.15
C TYR A 139 -1.16 7.61 5.59
N THR A 140 -1.59 7.94 4.37
CA THR A 140 -1.17 9.16 3.67
C THR A 140 -1.56 10.40 4.50
N ARG A 141 -2.80 10.44 5.02
CA ARG A 141 -3.29 11.56 5.84
C ARG A 141 -2.50 11.72 7.13
N GLN A 142 -2.20 10.63 7.83
CA GLN A 142 -1.46 10.69 9.09
C GLN A 142 0.03 11.04 8.91
N ARG A 143 0.62 10.70 7.76
CA ARG A 143 2.03 10.93 7.45
C ARG A 143 2.27 12.16 6.56
N GLN A 144 1.30 13.08 6.44
CA GLN A 144 1.42 14.28 5.60
C GLN A 144 2.65 15.16 5.90
N ALA A 145 3.14 15.15 7.14
CA ALA A 145 4.35 15.89 7.50
C ALA A 145 5.60 15.37 6.77
N THR A 146 5.71 14.05 6.62
CA THR A 146 6.87 13.37 6.02
C THR A 146 6.63 12.95 4.56
N LEU A 147 5.40 13.05 4.06
CA LEU A 147 5.06 12.86 2.66
C LEU A 147 4.94 14.20 1.93
N ALA A 148 5.59 14.34 0.79
CA ALA A 148 5.38 15.46 -0.11
C ALA A 148 4.30 15.11 -1.14
N GLU A 149 3.39 16.05 -1.40
CA GLU A 149 2.50 15.95 -2.55
C GLU A 149 3.32 16.18 -3.81
N LYS A 150 3.16 15.31 -4.81
CA LYS A 150 3.70 15.54 -6.14
C LYS A 150 2.94 16.73 -6.73
N LYS A 151 3.54 17.93 -6.71
CA LYS A 151 3.02 19.06 -7.49
C LYS A 151 2.98 18.59 -8.95
N THR A 152 1.77 18.45 -9.48
CA THR A 152 1.52 18.04 -10.87
C THR A 152 1.52 19.27 -11.75
#